data_AF-A0A1W1C849-F1
#
_entry.id   AF-A0A1W1C849-F1
#
_cell.length_a   1.000
_cell.length_b   1.000
_cell.length_c   1.000
_cell.angle_alpha   90.00
_cell.angle_beta   90.00
_cell.angle_gamma   90.00
#
_symmetry.space_group_name_H-M   'P 1'
#
loop_
_entity.id
_entity.type
_entity.pdbx_description
1 polymer ?
#
loop_
_entity_poly.entity_id
_entity_poly.type
_entity_poly.pdbx_seq_one_letter_code
_entity_poly.pdbx_strand_id
1 'polypeptide(L)'
;MDISTLNYFDAIIGGIILILAFKGFLNGAIKEFFGLVGIIGGVYISSRVVDDVSIFLYDNFFKIDNEATLKLLSFISVLALIWISSIILGAMFSKLSEMSGLGFMNRMFGFIMGGGKYFLIFSLIVTALSNVAVVQENLGKYVKDSKLYPYLKESGAVLINLDFKKA
;
A
#
# COMPACT_ATOMS: atom_id res chain seq x y z
N MET A 1 30.60 6.53 2.21
CA MET A 1 29.75 5.44 2.74
C MET A 1 30.31 4.16 2.18
N ASP A 2 30.92 3.32 3.01
CA ASP A 2 31.60 2.11 2.56
C ASP A 2 30.54 1.04 2.26
N ILE A 3 30.40 0.69 0.97
CA ILE A 3 29.38 -0.26 0.48
C ILE A 3 29.65 -1.67 1.05
N SER A 4 30.87 -1.93 1.53
CA SER A 4 31.25 -3.19 2.20
C SER A 4 30.60 -3.41 3.58
N THR A 5 29.99 -2.37 4.16
CA THR A 5 29.27 -2.44 5.45
C THR A 5 27.75 -2.55 5.32
N LEU A 6 27.22 -2.62 4.09
CA LEU A 6 25.78 -2.74 3.86
C LEU A 6 25.32 -4.17 4.08
N ASN A 7 24.43 -4.35 5.05
CA ASN A 7 23.75 -5.61 5.30
C ASN A 7 22.93 -6.02 4.06
N TYR A 8 22.92 -7.31 3.71
CA TYR A 8 22.16 -7.82 2.55
C TYR A 8 20.66 -7.49 2.60
N PHE A 9 20.07 -7.50 3.80
CA PHE A 9 18.69 -7.07 3.99
C PHE A 9 18.48 -5.60 3.58
N ASP A 10 19.39 -4.70 3.99
CA ASP A 10 19.32 -3.28 3.65
C ASP A 10 19.45 -3.07 2.14
N ALA A 11 20.39 -3.77 1.50
CA ALA A 11 20.62 -3.67 0.06
C ALA A 11 19.41 -4.17 -0.74
N ILE A 12 18.83 -5.32 -0.36
CA ILE A 12 17.70 -5.92 -1.07
C ILE A 12 16.43 -5.10 -0.84
N ILE A 13 16.02 -4.88 0.41
CA ILE A 13 14.76 -4.20 0.73
C ILE A 13 14.85 -2.72 0.38
N GLY A 14 15.97 -2.06 0.73
CA GLY A 14 16.20 -0.67 0.34
C GLY A 14 16.25 -0.49 -1.18
N GLY A 15 16.89 -1.41 -1.90
CA GLY A 15 16.91 -1.42 -3.36
C GLY A 15 15.52 -1.57 -3.96
N ILE A 16 14.70 -2.51 -3.46
CA ILE A 16 13.32 -2.68 -3.92
C ILE A 16 12.49 -1.42 -3.63
N ILE A 17 12.56 -0.87 -2.43
CA ILE A 17 11.85 0.37 -2.08
C ILE A 17 12.28 1.52 -2.99
N LEU A 18 13.57 1.65 -3.30
CA LEU A 18 14.06 2.69 -4.22
C LEU A 18 13.56 2.51 -5.65
N ILE A 19 13.57 1.28 -6.19
CA ILE A 19 13.03 0.98 -7.52
C ILE A 19 11.53 1.31 -7.57
N LEU A 20 10.79 0.94 -6.53
CA LEU A 20 9.37 1.21 -6.43
C LEU A 20 9.06 2.69 -6.15
N ALA A 21 9.92 3.40 -5.42
CA ALA A 21 9.86 4.85 -5.27
C ALA A 21 10.09 5.55 -6.61
N PHE A 22 11.02 5.04 -7.43
CA PHE A 22 11.24 5.52 -8.79
C PHE A 22 10.02 5.31 -9.69
N LYS A 23 9.24 4.22 -9.50
CA LYS A 23 7.91 4.11 -10.14
C LYS A 23 6.99 5.27 -9.75
N GLY A 24 7.03 5.71 -8.49
CA GLY A 24 6.33 6.91 -8.04
C GLY A 24 6.81 8.19 -8.73
N PHE A 25 8.12 8.32 -8.98
CA PHE A 25 8.67 9.41 -9.80
C PHE A 25 8.09 9.40 -11.22
N LEU A 26 8.01 8.22 -11.85
CA LEU A 26 7.46 8.08 -13.20
C LEU A 26 5.95 8.37 -13.26
N ASN A 27 5.21 8.01 -12.21
CA ASN A 27 3.77 8.23 -12.13
C ASN A 27 3.39 9.68 -11.79
N GLY A 28 4.18 10.35 -10.95
CA GLY A 28 3.89 11.67 -10.40
C GLY A 28 3.01 11.63 -9.14
N ALA A 29 3.16 12.64 -8.29
CA ALA A 29 2.50 12.79 -7.00
C ALA A 29 0.99 12.69 -7.07
N ILE A 30 0.38 13.34 -8.07
CA ILE A 30 -1.08 13.36 -8.19
C ILE A 30 -1.62 11.94 -8.42
N LYS A 31 -1.03 11.17 -9.34
CA LYS A 31 -1.47 9.79 -9.59
C LYS A 31 -1.25 8.91 -8.37
N GLU A 32 -0.13 9.07 -7.69
CA GLU A 32 0.20 8.33 -6.47
C GLU A 32 -0.79 8.63 -5.32
N PHE A 33 -1.11 9.91 -5.12
CA PHE A 33 -2.09 10.35 -4.13
C PHE A 33 -3.48 9.77 -4.39
N PHE A 34 -3.99 9.92 -5.61
CA PHE A 34 -5.29 9.37 -5.98
C PHE A 34 -5.32 7.84 -5.92
N GLY A 35 -4.22 7.17 -6.24
CA GLY A 35 -4.09 5.73 -6.04
C GLY A 35 -4.28 5.32 -4.58
N LEU A 36 -3.65 6.05 -3.64
CA LEU A 36 -3.79 5.81 -2.20
C LEU A 36 -5.19 6.15 -1.69
N VAL A 37 -5.73 7.31 -2.06
CA VAL A 37 -7.10 7.74 -1.71
C VAL A 37 -8.13 6.74 -2.22
N GLY A 38 -7.92 6.19 -3.42
CA GLY A 38 -8.82 5.19 -4.01
C GLY A 38 -8.85 3.89 -3.20
N ILE A 39 -7.70 3.45 -2.66
CA ILE A 39 -7.65 2.27 -1.78
C ILE A 39 -8.30 2.58 -0.43
N ILE A 40 -7.88 3.66 0.24
CA ILE A 40 -8.37 4.01 1.58
C ILE A 40 -9.88 4.30 1.55
N GLY A 41 -10.30 5.16 0.63
CA GLY A 41 -11.71 5.49 0.41
C GLY A 41 -12.49 4.28 -0.10
N GLY A 42 -11.89 3.46 -0.97
CA GLY A 42 -12.47 2.22 -1.45
C GLY A 42 -12.79 1.26 -0.31
N VAL A 43 -11.82 0.98 0.58
CA VAL A 43 -12.02 0.12 1.77
C VAL A 43 -13.08 0.69 2.70
N TYR A 44 -13.06 2.00 2.93
CA TYR A 44 -14.03 2.69 3.78
C TYR A 44 -15.46 2.59 3.23
N ILE A 45 -15.65 2.78 1.92
CA ILE A 45 -16.98 2.73 1.29
C ILE A 45 -17.42 1.28 1.14
N SER A 46 -16.55 0.39 0.64
CA SER A 46 -16.87 -1.01 0.40
C SER A 46 -17.28 -1.73 1.70
N SER A 47 -16.61 -1.45 2.82
CA SER A 47 -16.99 -2.00 4.13
C SER A 47 -18.39 -1.57 4.60
N ARG A 48 -18.94 -0.47 4.10
CA ARG A 48 -20.28 0.04 4.47
C ARG A 48 -21.39 -0.47 3.59
N VAL A 49 -21.11 -0.70 2.31
CA VAL A 49 -22.13 -1.10 1.32
C VAL A 49 -22.09 -2.59 1.01
N VAL A 50 -21.22 -3.37 1.67
CA VAL A 50 -20.97 -4.78 1.35
C VAL A 50 -22.24 -5.62 1.44
N ASP A 51 -23.10 -5.38 2.42
CA ASP A 51 -24.34 -6.17 2.61
C ASP A 51 -25.32 -5.93 1.45
N ASP A 52 -25.60 -4.67 1.12
CA ASP A 52 -26.50 -4.30 0.02
C ASP A 52 -26.00 -4.83 -1.33
N VAL A 53 -24.69 -4.66 -1.58
CA VAL A 53 -24.07 -5.11 -2.82
C VAL A 53 -24.07 -6.64 -2.91
N SER A 54 -23.93 -7.35 -1.79
CA SER A 54 -24.03 -8.82 -1.75
C SER A 54 -25.40 -9.32 -2.17
N ILE A 55 -26.48 -8.71 -1.67
CA ILE A 55 -27.84 -9.05 -2.08
C ILE A 55 -28.01 -8.84 -3.60
N PHE A 56 -27.57 -7.68 -4.10
CA PHE A 56 -27.63 -7.37 -5.52
C PHE A 56 -26.84 -8.39 -6.39
N LEU A 57 -25.65 -8.78 -5.95
CA LEU A 57 -24.83 -9.78 -6.65
C LEU A 57 -25.47 -11.18 -6.63
N TYR A 58 -26.09 -11.58 -5.51
CA TYR A 58 -26.81 -12.85 -5.42
C TYR A 58 -27.94 -12.94 -6.44
N ASP A 59 -28.76 -11.89 -6.49
CA ASP A 59 -29.98 -11.88 -7.29
C ASP A 59 -29.71 -11.78 -8.79
N ASN A 60 -28.63 -11.10 -9.20
CA ASN A 60 -28.40 -10.72 -10.59
C ASN A 60 -27.24 -11.46 -11.28
N PHE A 61 -26.23 -11.93 -10.54
CA PHE A 61 -24.98 -12.42 -11.14
C PHE A 61 -24.57 -13.80 -10.62
N PHE A 62 -24.41 -13.95 -9.31
CA PHE A 62 -23.78 -15.10 -8.67
C PHE A 62 -24.62 -15.63 -7.51
N LYS A 63 -25.37 -16.71 -7.75
CA LYS A 63 -26.13 -17.42 -6.71
C LYS A 63 -25.20 -18.27 -5.83
N ILE A 64 -24.31 -17.60 -5.10
CA ILE A 64 -23.39 -18.23 -4.15
C ILE A 64 -24.08 -18.25 -2.79
N ASP A 65 -24.37 -19.46 -2.29
CA ASP A 65 -25.06 -19.62 -1.00
C ASP A 65 -24.14 -19.34 0.20
N ASN A 66 -22.81 -19.35 -0.01
CA ASN A 66 -21.86 -18.97 1.03
C ASN A 66 -21.79 -17.44 1.18
N GLU A 67 -22.45 -16.94 2.21
CA GLU A 67 -22.51 -15.51 2.54
C GLU A 67 -21.12 -14.86 2.69
N ALA A 68 -20.17 -15.54 3.34
CA ALA A 68 -18.82 -14.98 3.54
C ALA A 68 -18.08 -14.78 2.20
N THR A 69 -18.19 -15.75 1.29
CA THR A 69 -17.61 -15.65 -0.05
C THR A 69 -18.28 -14.53 -0.86
N LEU A 70 -19.60 -14.42 -0.78
CA LEU A 70 -20.35 -13.40 -1.50
C LEU A 70 -20.04 -11.98 -0.99
N LYS A 71 -19.93 -11.82 0.34
CA LYS A 71 -19.51 -10.54 0.96
C LYS A 71 -18.09 -10.17 0.57
N LEU A 72 -17.16 -11.14 0.55
CA LEU A 72 -15.80 -10.90 0.09
C LEU A 72 -15.77 -10.44 -1.36
N LEU A 73 -16.53 -11.11 -2.24
CA LEU A 73 -16.62 -10.73 -3.65
C LEU A 73 -17.17 -9.32 -3.81
N SER A 74 -18.27 -9.01 -3.11
CA SER A 74 -18.89 -7.68 -3.10
C SER A 74 -17.93 -6.59 -2.64
N PHE A 75 -17.21 -6.83 -1.54
CA PHE A 75 -16.21 -5.91 -1.03
C PHE A 75 -15.11 -5.66 -2.08
N ILE A 76 -14.56 -6.71 -2.68
CA ILE A 76 -13.50 -6.60 -3.69
C ILE A 76 -14.01 -5.88 -4.94
N SER A 77 -15.22 -6.17 -5.40
CA SER A 77 -15.83 -5.51 -6.57
C SER A 77 -16.01 -4.01 -6.37
N VAL A 78 -16.55 -3.59 -5.22
CA VAL A 78 -16.73 -2.16 -4.89
C VAL A 78 -15.39 -1.47 -4.71
N LEU A 79 -14.46 -2.09 -3.97
CA LEU A 79 -13.11 -1.58 -3.80
C LEU A 79 -12.42 -1.37 -5.14
N ALA A 80 -12.48 -2.36 -6.04
CA ALA A 80 -11.89 -2.28 -7.37
C ALA A 80 -12.50 -1.15 -8.20
N LEU A 81 -13.84 -1.01 -8.21
CA LEU A 81 -14.52 0.08 -8.91
C LEU A 81 -14.04 1.44 -8.42
N ILE A 82 -14.08 1.69 -7.11
CA ILE A 82 -13.68 2.98 -6.52
C ILE A 82 -12.21 3.26 -6.78
N TRP A 83 -11.34 2.25 -6.62
CA TRP A 83 -9.92 2.40 -6.84
C TRP A 83 -9.59 2.73 -8.29
N ILE A 84 -10.21 2.03 -9.26
CA ILE A 84 -10.04 2.30 -10.69
C ILE A 84 -10.54 3.71 -11.03
N SER A 85 -11.73 4.10 -10.55
CA SER A 85 -12.25 5.46 -10.75
C SER A 85 -11.29 6.51 -10.21
N SER A 86 -10.70 6.29 -9.03
CA SER A 86 -9.73 7.20 -8.45
C SER A 86 -8.45 7.30 -9.29
N ILE A 87 -7.93 6.18 -9.81
CA ILE A 87 -6.78 6.18 -10.73
C ILE A 87 -7.07 7.02 -11.97
N ILE A 88 -8.26 6.86 -12.56
CA ILE A 88 -8.68 7.62 -13.75
C ILE A 88 -8.70 9.11 -13.43
N LEU A 89 -9.30 9.52 -12.31
CA LEU A 89 -9.32 10.90 -11.85
C LEU A 89 -7.90 11.44 -11.64
N GLY A 90 -7.04 10.68 -10.94
CA GLY A 90 -5.64 11.05 -10.75
C GLY A 90 -4.88 11.23 -12.06
N ALA A 91 -5.15 10.40 -13.07
CA ALA A 91 -4.55 10.55 -14.39
C ALA A 91 -5.02 11.83 -15.09
N MET A 92 -6.31 12.17 -15.00
CA MET A 92 -6.87 13.42 -15.54
C MET A 92 -6.22 14.65 -14.88
N PHE A 93 -6.18 14.70 -13.55
CA PHE A 93 -5.57 15.81 -12.81
C PHE A 93 -4.06 15.91 -13.03
N SER A 94 -3.35 14.78 -13.14
CA SER A 94 -1.92 14.78 -13.44
C SER A 94 -1.62 15.44 -14.78
N LYS A 95 -2.46 15.22 -15.80
CA LYS A 95 -2.30 15.84 -17.11
C LYS A 95 -2.44 17.37 -17.03
N LEU A 96 -3.37 17.87 -16.22
CA LEU A 96 -3.53 19.31 -15.99
C LEU A 96 -2.30 19.91 -15.29
N SER A 97 -1.73 19.22 -14.30
CA SER A 97 -0.52 19.68 -13.60
C SER A 97 0.74 19.62 -14.45
N GLU A 98 0.81 18.72 -15.44
CA GLU A 98 1.94 18.70 -16.38
C GLU A 98 1.90 19.90 -17.32
N MET A 99 0.70 20.32 -17.75
CA MET A 99 0.50 21.50 -18.60
C MET A 99 0.88 22.81 -17.90
N SER A 100 0.85 22.87 -16.57
CA SER A 100 1.21 24.07 -15.80
C SER A 100 2.72 24.26 -15.58
N GLY A 101 3.57 23.42 -16.17
CA GLY A 101 5.04 23.48 -16.02
C GLY A 101 5.59 22.91 -14.70
N LEU A 102 4.72 22.38 -13.83
CA LEU A 102 5.08 21.80 -12.53
C LEU A 102 5.52 20.32 -12.63
N GLY A 103 5.74 19.80 -13.83
CA GLY A 103 6.01 18.38 -14.08
C GLY A 103 7.16 17.81 -13.26
N PHE A 104 8.29 18.54 -13.16
CA PHE A 104 9.44 18.08 -12.35
C PHE A 104 9.08 17.95 -10.87
N MET A 105 8.41 18.96 -10.31
CA MET A 105 7.98 18.96 -8.91
C MET A 105 6.96 17.86 -8.63
N ASN A 106 5.99 17.65 -9.53
CA ASN A 106 5.03 16.53 -9.46
C ASN A 106 5.74 15.18 -9.41
N ARG A 107 6.80 14.98 -10.21
CA ARG A 107 7.58 13.73 -10.20
C ARG A 107 8.39 13.57 -8.92
N MET A 108 9.01 14.63 -8.39
CA MET A 108 9.76 14.56 -7.12
C MET A 108 8.87 14.21 -5.93
N PHE A 109 7.71 14.86 -5.80
CA PHE A 109 6.73 14.46 -4.79
C PHE A 109 6.18 13.05 -5.05
N GLY A 110 6.08 12.62 -6.30
CA GLY A 110 5.74 11.25 -6.67
C GLY A 110 6.76 10.24 -6.16
N PHE A 111 8.05 10.55 -6.22
CA PHE A 111 9.10 9.72 -5.62
C PHE A 111 8.92 9.56 -4.11
N ILE A 112 8.64 10.67 -3.40
CA ILE A 112 8.46 10.65 -1.95
C ILE A 112 7.19 9.90 -1.56
N MET A 113 6.05 10.17 -2.22
CA MET A 113 4.81 9.45 -1.97
C MET A 113 4.94 7.96 -2.30
N GLY A 114 5.55 7.65 -3.45
CA GLY A 114 5.81 6.28 -3.88
C GLY A 114 6.73 5.54 -2.91
N GLY A 115 7.86 6.13 -2.54
CA GLY A 115 8.80 5.57 -1.58
C GLY A 115 8.15 5.38 -0.21
N GLY A 116 7.42 6.39 0.27
CA GLY A 116 6.66 6.34 1.51
C GLY A 116 5.66 5.19 1.53
N LYS A 117 4.77 5.07 0.52
CA LYS A 117 3.78 3.98 0.50
C LYS A 117 4.44 2.59 0.49
N TYR A 118 5.50 2.41 -0.28
CA TYR A 118 6.16 1.10 -0.37
C TYR A 118 6.96 0.81 0.91
N PHE A 119 7.58 1.81 1.51
CA PHE A 119 8.19 1.70 2.83
C PHE A 119 7.17 1.25 3.89
N LEU A 120 5.98 1.87 3.93
CA LEU A 120 4.92 1.48 4.88
C LEU A 120 4.41 0.05 4.62
N ILE A 121 4.28 -0.37 3.36
CA ILE A 121 3.92 -1.76 3.02
C ILE A 121 4.97 -2.74 3.53
N PHE A 122 6.26 -2.50 3.24
CA PHE A 122 7.34 -3.35 3.76
C PHE A 122 7.41 -3.34 5.28
N SER A 123 7.11 -2.20 5.90
CA SER A 123 7.08 -2.01 7.33
C SER A 123 6.00 -2.87 8.01
N LEU A 124 4.78 -2.93 7.44
CA LEU A 124 3.73 -3.84 7.87
C LEU A 124 4.15 -5.31 7.73
N ILE A 125 4.72 -5.69 6.57
CA ILE A 125 5.16 -7.07 6.31
C ILE A 125 6.26 -7.49 7.29
N VAL A 126 7.31 -6.67 7.45
CA VAL A 126 8.43 -6.93 8.35
C VAL A 126 7.95 -7.08 9.78
N THR A 127 7.04 -6.23 10.23
CA THR A 127 6.50 -6.30 11.59
C THR A 127 5.66 -7.55 11.79
N ALA A 128 4.74 -7.84 10.87
CA ALA A 128 3.91 -9.05 10.93
C ALA A 128 4.77 -10.33 10.96
N LEU A 129 5.79 -10.42 10.11
CA LEU A 129 6.73 -11.54 10.09
C LEU A 129 7.57 -11.63 11.36
N SER A 130 7.95 -10.50 11.94
CA SER A 130 8.76 -10.45 13.17
C SER A 130 7.97 -10.88 14.42
N ASN A 131 6.63 -10.84 14.37
CA ASN A 131 5.78 -11.33 15.45
C ASN A 131 5.61 -12.86 15.43
N VAL A 132 6.06 -13.54 14.37
CA VAL A 132 6.04 -15.01 14.26
C VAL A 132 7.38 -15.56 14.75
N ALA A 133 7.39 -16.26 15.88
CA ALA A 133 8.60 -16.74 16.55
C ALA A 133 9.56 -17.53 15.63
N VAL A 134 9.01 -18.48 14.86
CA VAL A 134 9.79 -19.30 13.89
C VAL A 134 10.48 -18.43 12.83
N VAL A 135 9.79 -17.38 12.37
CA VAL A 135 10.33 -16.48 11.35
C VAL A 135 11.39 -15.57 11.95
N GLN A 136 11.19 -15.08 13.17
CA GLN A 136 12.17 -14.27 13.89
C GLN A 136 13.49 -15.02 14.14
N GLU A 137 13.44 -16.29 14.54
CA GLU A 137 14.63 -17.12 14.75
C GLU A 137 15.45 -17.28 13.46
N ASN A 138 14.78 -17.43 12.32
CA ASN A 138 15.42 -17.60 11.02
C ASN A 138 15.90 -16.27 10.41
N LEU A 139 15.15 -15.17 10.60
CA LEU A 139 15.49 -13.85 10.09
C LEU A 139 16.54 -13.13 10.93
N GLY A 140 16.64 -13.41 12.22
CA GLY A 140 17.49 -12.70 13.17
C GLY A 140 18.95 -12.60 12.74
N LYS A 141 19.50 -13.67 12.14
CA LYS A 141 20.88 -13.70 11.63
C LYS A 141 21.12 -12.80 10.40
N TYR A 142 20.08 -12.51 9.63
CA TYR A 142 20.17 -11.67 8.43
C TYR A 142 19.95 -10.19 8.74
N VAL A 143 19.21 -9.85 9.80
CA VAL A 143 18.86 -8.46 10.13
C VAL A 143 19.65 -7.88 11.30
N LYS A 144 20.56 -8.64 11.90
CA LYS A 144 21.31 -8.24 13.10
C LYS A 144 22.03 -6.89 12.96
N ASP A 145 22.72 -6.68 11.84
CA ASP A 145 23.49 -5.46 11.57
C ASP A 145 22.76 -4.54 10.55
N SER A 146 21.45 -4.75 10.35
CA SER A 146 20.64 -3.97 9.44
C SER A 146 20.30 -2.60 10.05
N LYS A 147 20.50 -1.54 9.27
CA LYS A 147 20.07 -0.18 9.64
C LYS A 147 18.62 0.06 9.26
N LEU A 148 18.10 -0.59 8.22
CA LEU A 148 16.74 -0.38 7.72
C LEU A 148 15.69 -1.15 8.53
N TYR A 149 16.03 -2.35 9.00
CA TYR A 149 15.12 -3.24 9.71
C TYR A 149 14.49 -2.61 10.96
N PRO A 150 15.23 -1.92 11.86
CA PRO A 150 14.63 -1.26 13.02
C PRO A 150 13.54 -0.24 12.63
N TYR A 151 13.80 0.61 11.64
CA TYR A 151 12.83 1.61 11.18
C TYR A 151 11.58 0.98 10.56
N LEU A 152 11.75 -0.09 9.77
CA LEU A 152 10.63 -0.83 9.21
C LEU A 152 9.80 -1.51 10.30
N LYS A 153 10.43 -2.13 11.29
CA LYS A 153 9.74 -2.80 12.40
C LYS A 153 9.01 -1.80 13.30
N GLU A 154 9.65 -0.70 13.67
CA GLU A 154 9.05 0.33 14.53
C GLU A 154 7.86 1.01 13.85
N SER A 155 8.04 1.47 12.60
CA SER A 155 6.98 2.13 11.84
C SER A 155 5.76 1.21 11.67
N GLY A 156 5.99 -0.10 11.51
CA GLY A 156 4.93 -1.07 11.24
C GLY A 156 4.24 -1.49 12.53
N ALA A 157 4.97 -1.55 13.64
CA ALA A 157 4.39 -1.71 14.96
C ALA A 157 3.48 -0.53 15.31
N VAL A 158 3.88 0.70 14.98
CA VAL A 158 3.00 1.87 15.12
C VAL A 158 1.75 1.68 14.28
N LEU A 159 1.88 1.33 12.99
CA LEU A 159 0.72 1.13 12.10
C LEU A 159 -0.23 0.02 12.56
N ILE A 160 0.30 -1.11 13.06
CA ILE A 160 -0.53 -2.21 13.56
C ILE A 160 -1.21 -1.81 14.88
N ASN A 161 -0.50 -1.12 15.78
CA ASN A 161 -1.08 -0.68 17.06
C ASN A 161 -2.03 0.53 16.90
N LEU A 162 -2.05 1.16 15.73
CA LEU A 162 -3.10 2.11 15.34
C LEU A 162 -4.45 1.40 15.06
N ASP A 163 -4.52 0.06 15.08
CA ASP A 163 -5.80 -0.66 15.15
C ASP A 163 -6.56 -0.28 16.44
N PHE A 164 -7.45 0.71 16.27
CA PHE A 164 -8.73 0.87 16.95
C PHE A 164 -8.75 0.63 18.47
N LYS A 165 -7.92 1.35 19.23
CA LYS A 165 -8.31 1.72 20.60
C LYS A 165 -9.45 2.75 20.51
N LYS A 166 -10.67 2.23 20.31
CA LYS A 166 -11.98 2.90 20.10
C LYS A 166 -12.32 3.29 18.66
N ALA A 167 -13.03 2.40 17.97
CA ALA A 167 -14.24 2.76 17.22
C ALA A 167 -15.39 1.91 17.79
#